data_AF-A0A2J0L8F4-F1
#
_entry.id   AF-A0A2J0L8F4-F1
#
_cell.length_a   1.000
_cell.length_b   1.000
_cell.length_c   1.000
_cell.angle_alpha   90.00
_cell.angle_beta   90.00
_cell.angle_gamma   90.00
#
_symmetry.space_group_name_H-M   'P 1'
#
loop_
_entity.id
_entity.type
_entity.pdbx_description
1 polymer ?
#
loop_
_entity_poly.entity_id
_entity_poly.type
_entity_poly.pdbx_seq_one_letter_code
_entity_poly.pdbx_strand_id
1 'polypeptide(L)'
;MKAAYQTKADLKNWPPIEGRYKVGNKNSPVAVCTNASIDEIKVDLKKVAIIGKCVTENIGIEKIIQNIASNPSIRYLVLCGRDSKGHFVAQAIEALLKNGVDKEKRIVGAKGNMPYLKNLDKKVIETFRTQIKIINLVGETSPLEIEKIIDEILKTKREKFQTKAVKIKKVKEIEAKSVRWVSDPNGYFLVTLDKGRRKIIVEHYKEGKINKKILGNNAKEICDTVAKLNLIGNFGQKLEHAMYLARELEKAEIALKNNINFEQDSELNITSGKVEQGEKTNDEYNWHD
;
A
#
# COMPACT_ATOMS: atom_id res chain seq x y z
N MET A 1 19.72 -11.58 -46.25
CA MET A 1 18.40 -11.25 -45.65
C MET A 1 18.62 -10.58 -44.31
N LYS A 2 18.31 -9.28 -44.17
CA LYS A 2 18.31 -8.59 -42.87
C LYS A 2 17.03 -8.99 -42.13
N ALA A 3 17.16 -9.79 -41.08
CA ALA A 3 16.04 -10.08 -40.19
C ALA A 3 15.71 -8.80 -39.40
N ALA A 4 14.64 -8.13 -39.80
CA ALA A 4 14.00 -7.09 -39.01
C ALA A 4 13.40 -7.72 -37.76
N TYR A 5 13.93 -7.42 -36.58
CA TYR A 5 13.30 -7.74 -35.30
C TYR A 5 12.92 -6.45 -34.57
N GLN A 6 11.68 -6.00 -34.82
CA GLN A 6 10.87 -5.16 -33.93
C GLN A 6 10.28 -6.08 -32.83
N THR A 7 10.08 -5.70 -31.58
CA THR A 7 9.33 -4.52 -31.10
C THR A 7 9.87 -4.04 -29.76
N LYS A 8 10.23 -2.75 -29.66
CA LYS A 8 10.45 -2.04 -28.39
C LYS A 8 9.16 -2.17 -27.56
N ALA A 9 9.23 -2.60 -26.30
CA ALA A 9 8.04 -2.64 -25.45
C ALA A 9 7.39 -1.25 -25.40
N ASP A 10 6.07 -1.15 -25.53
CA ASP A 10 5.36 0.12 -25.36
C ASP A 10 5.30 0.44 -23.86
N LEU A 11 6.22 1.31 -23.42
CA LEU A 11 6.36 1.73 -22.04
C LEU A 11 5.54 2.99 -21.71
N LYS A 12 4.64 3.44 -22.61
CA LYS A 12 3.83 4.65 -22.40
C LYS A 12 3.07 4.58 -21.07
N ASN A 13 2.41 3.45 -20.81
CA ASN A 13 1.60 3.21 -19.61
C ASN A 13 2.30 2.33 -18.56
N TRP A 14 3.62 2.27 -18.59
CA TRP A 14 4.42 1.58 -17.57
C TRP A 14 4.80 2.56 -16.43
N PRO A 15 4.78 2.13 -15.14
CA PRO A 15 4.46 0.79 -14.63
C PRO A 15 2.95 0.47 -14.60
N PRO A 16 2.55 -0.78 -14.88
CA PRO A 16 1.14 -1.17 -14.93
C PRO A 16 0.47 -1.33 -13.56
N ILE A 17 1.25 -1.51 -12.49
CA ILE A 17 0.75 -1.76 -11.14
C ILE A 17 1.15 -0.63 -10.21
N GLU A 18 0.14 0.01 -9.62
CA GLU A 18 0.33 1.10 -8.66
C GLU A 18 0.97 0.63 -7.35
N GLY A 19 1.79 1.52 -6.79
CA GLY A 19 2.50 1.29 -5.55
C GLY A 19 3.31 2.51 -5.15
N ARG A 20 4.10 2.35 -4.09
CA ARG A 20 4.90 3.44 -3.52
C ARG A 20 6.30 3.41 -4.12
N TYR A 21 6.42 4.06 -5.27
CA TYR A 21 7.66 4.18 -6.03
C TYR A 21 7.73 5.52 -6.76
N LYS A 22 8.93 5.86 -7.21
CA LYS A 22 9.21 6.93 -8.17
C LYS A 22 9.69 6.29 -9.48
N VAL A 23 9.16 6.77 -10.58
CA VAL A 23 9.55 6.34 -11.93
C VAL A 23 10.66 7.24 -12.43
N GLY A 24 11.72 6.65 -12.97
CA GLY A 24 12.84 7.36 -13.57
C GLY A 24 12.92 7.15 -15.08
N ASN A 25 14.12 6.96 -15.59
CA ASN A 25 14.36 6.62 -16.99
C ASN A 25 13.87 5.20 -17.29
N LYS A 26 12.70 5.08 -17.92
CA LYS A 26 12.07 3.79 -18.27
C LYS A 26 12.95 2.82 -19.06
N ASN A 27 14.00 3.31 -19.74
CA ASN A 27 14.95 2.47 -20.49
C ASN A 27 16.20 2.08 -19.67
N SER A 28 16.33 2.55 -18.43
CA SER A 28 17.39 2.13 -17.53
C SER A 28 17.27 0.63 -17.21
N PRO A 29 18.41 -0.08 -17.06
CA PRO A 29 18.40 -1.48 -16.69
C PRO A 29 18.25 -1.72 -15.19
N VAL A 30 18.17 -0.66 -14.37
CA VAL A 30 18.23 -0.77 -12.91
C VAL A 30 16.87 -0.47 -12.29
N ALA A 31 16.36 -1.40 -11.50
CA ALA A 31 15.33 -1.15 -10.50
C ALA A 31 15.95 -1.17 -9.10
N VAL A 32 15.40 -0.40 -8.17
CA VAL A 32 15.87 -0.32 -6.79
C VAL A 32 14.71 -0.57 -5.83
N CYS A 33 14.91 -1.51 -4.90
CA CYS A 33 14.02 -1.77 -3.78
C CYS A 33 14.72 -1.32 -2.50
N THR A 34 14.18 -0.30 -1.82
CA THR A 34 14.75 0.27 -0.59
C THR A 34 14.31 -0.45 0.69
N ASN A 35 13.68 -1.63 0.54
CA ASN A 35 13.09 -2.41 1.61
C ASN A 35 12.23 -1.53 2.53
N ALA A 36 12.65 -1.35 3.78
CA ALA A 36 11.93 -0.62 4.80
C ALA A 36 12.40 0.86 4.94
N SER A 37 13.50 1.26 4.29
CA SER A 37 13.98 2.65 4.36
C SER A 37 13.18 3.58 3.44
N ILE A 38 12.45 4.53 4.03
CA ILE A 38 11.65 5.55 3.32
C ILE A 38 12.39 6.88 3.33
N ASP A 39 12.46 7.55 2.18
CA ASP A 39 13.00 8.92 1.97
C ASP A 39 14.48 9.17 2.27
N GLU A 40 15.14 8.31 3.04
CA GLU A 40 16.58 8.36 3.34
C GLU A 40 17.43 8.05 2.10
N ILE A 41 16.96 7.11 1.28
CA ILE A 41 17.68 6.66 0.09
C ILE A 41 17.17 7.43 -1.13
N LYS A 42 18.03 8.31 -1.65
CA LYS A 42 17.79 9.06 -2.88
C LYS A 42 18.85 8.66 -3.91
N VAL A 43 18.42 8.47 -5.15
CA VAL A 43 19.28 8.19 -6.29
C VAL A 43 18.85 9.04 -7.47
N ASP A 44 19.76 9.35 -8.38
CA ASP A 44 19.41 10.02 -9.64
C ASP A 44 18.41 9.19 -10.47
N LEU A 45 17.20 9.71 -10.61
CA LEU A 45 16.12 9.08 -11.39
C LEU A 45 16.45 8.93 -12.88
N LYS A 46 17.46 9.64 -13.41
CA LYS A 46 17.93 9.42 -14.79
C LYS A 46 18.69 8.10 -14.94
N LYS A 47 19.25 7.59 -13.84
CA LYS A 47 20.06 6.36 -13.78
C LYS A 47 19.23 5.10 -13.56
N VAL A 48 18.04 5.20 -12.96
CA VAL A 48 17.18 4.06 -12.60
C VAL A 48 15.83 4.09 -13.33
N ALA A 49 15.22 2.95 -13.56
CA ALA A 49 13.90 2.85 -14.18
C ALA A 49 12.78 3.08 -13.16
N ILE A 50 12.95 2.53 -11.96
CA ILE A 50 12.00 2.61 -10.86
C ILE A 50 12.75 2.43 -9.54
N ILE A 51 12.36 3.21 -8.53
CA ILE A 51 12.82 3.05 -7.16
C ILE A 51 11.61 3.09 -6.24
N GLY A 52 11.48 2.12 -5.34
CA GLY A 52 10.37 2.07 -4.40
C GLY A 52 10.70 1.22 -3.18
N LYS A 53 9.82 1.26 -2.20
CA LYS A 53 9.94 0.46 -0.99
C LYS A 53 9.08 -0.81 -1.10
N CYS A 54 9.44 -1.83 -0.32
CA CYS A 54 8.68 -3.06 -0.22
C CYS A 54 8.91 -3.66 1.16
N VAL A 55 7.84 -3.81 1.94
CA VAL A 55 7.91 -4.31 3.32
C VAL A 55 7.14 -5.61 3.52
N THR A 56 6.49 -6.13 2.48
CA THR A 56 5.76 -7.39 2.52
C THR A 56 6.34 -8.42 1.55
N GLU A 57 6.49 -9.66 2.03
CA GLU A 57 7.07 -10.82 1.35
C GLU A 57 6.09 -11.53 0.40
N ASN A 58 4.94 -10.92 0.13
CA ASN A 58 3.89 -11.40 -0.76
C ASN A 58 3.47 -10.32 -1.75
N ILE A 59 2.43 -9.53 -1.45
CA ILE A 59 1.83 -8.55 -2.36
C ILE A 59 2.86 -7.52 -2.81
N GLY A 60 3.73 -7.03 -1.91
CA GLY A 60 4.82 -6.14 -2.28
C GLY A 60 5.76 -6.75 -3.34
N ILE A 61 6.19 -8.00 -3.13
CA ILE A 61 7.00 -8.76 -4.10
C ILE A 61 6.22 -9.00 -5.40
N GLU A 62 4.93 -9.31 -5.34
CA GLU A 62 4.10 -9.50 -6.54
C GLU A 62 4.08 -8.24 -7.41
N LYS A 63 3.93 -7.06 -6.80
CA LYS A 63 3.97 -5.76 -7.49
C LYS A 63 5.34 -5.50 -8.13
N ILE A 64 6.44 -5.80 -7.42
CA ILE A 64 7.81 -5.70 -7.96
C ILE A 64 7.93 -6.59 -9.21
N ILE A 65 7.51 -7.85 -9.12
CA ILE A 65 7.59 -8.82 -10.22
C ILE A 65 6.81 -8.33 -11.44
N GLN A 66 5.56 -7.90 -11.26
CA GLN A 66 4.71 -7.43 -12.36
C GLN A 66 5.26 -6.18 -13.06
N ASN A 67 5.74 -5.21 -12.28
CA ASN A 67 6.32 -4.00 -12.84
C ASN A 67 7.66 -4.28 -13.54
N ILE A 68 8.51 -5.17 -13.03
CA ILE A 68 9.77 -5.50 -13.69
C ILE A 68 9.55 -6.38 -14.93
N ALA A 69 8.76 -7.45 -14.84
CA ALA A 69 8.52 -8.37 -15.96
C ALA A 69 7.78 -7.73 -17.15
N SER A 70 7.11 -6.59 -16.92
CA SER A 70 6.48 -5.79 -17.97
C SER A 70 7.42 -4.77 -18.65
N ASN A 71 8.66 -4.61 -18.15
CA ASN A 71 9.66 -3.75 -18.74
C ASN A 71 10.99 -4.52 -18.99
N PRO A 72 11.23 -5.02 -20.21
CA PRO A 72 12.40 -5.84 -20.53
C PRO A 72 13.72 -5.05 -20.52
N SER A 73 13.68 -3.72 -20.41
CA SER A 73 14.89 -2.91 -20.22
C SER A 73 15.54 -3.20 -18.87
N ILE A 74 14.74 -3.51 -17.84
CA ILE A 74 15.22 -3.75 -16.46
C ILE A 74 15.88 -5.12 -16.37
N ARG A 75 17.16 -5.15 -16.00
CA ARG A 75 18.01 -6.35 -15.89
C ARG A 75 18.63 -6.53 -14.52
N TYR A 76 18.59 -5.51 -13.68
CA TYR A 76 19.18 -5.52 -12.35
C TYR A 76 18.15 -5.03 -11.33
N LEU A 77 18.08 -5.72 -10.20
CA LEU A 77 17.33 -5.30 -9.04
C LEU A 77 18.32 -5.10 -7.88
N VAL A 78 18.53 -3.84 -7.50
CA VAL A 78 19.32 -3.48 -6.32
C VAL A 78 18.39 -3.55 -5.11
N LEU A 79 18.74 -4.39 -4.15
CA LEU A 79 18.03 -4.51 -2.87
C LEU A 79 18.86 -3.78 -1.82
N CYS A 80 18.40 -2.65 -1.30
CA CYS A 80 19.13 -1.83 -0.33
C CYS A 80 18.21 -1.37 0.80
N GLY A 81 18.76 -0.63 1.76
CA GLY A 81 18.03 -0.15 2.92
C GLY A 81 17.81 -1.23 3.99
N ARG A 82 17.18 -0.81 5.09
CA ARG A 82 16.91 -1.68 6.24
C ARG A 82 15.92 -2.76 5.86
N ASP A 83 16.16 -3.99 6.32
CA ASP A 83 15.23 -5.09 6.11
C ASP A 83 13.97 -4.92 6.97
N SER A 84 12.84 -5.41 6.47
CA SER A 84 11.58 -5.47 7.18
C SER A 84 11.58 -6.65 8.16
N LYS A 85 11.43 -6.38 9.45
CA LYS A 85 11.42 -7.39 10.51
C LYS A 85 10.30 -8.41 10.27
N GLY A 86 10.64 -9.70 10.26
CA GLY A 86 9.69 -10.81 10.10
C GLY A 86 9.22 -11.09 8.66
N HIS A 87 9.40 -10.15 7.73
CA HIS A 87 9.03 -10.34 6.33
C HIS A 87 10.21 -10.82 5.48
N PHE A 88 11.42 -10.31 5.72
CA PHE A 88 12.65 -10.71 5.00
C PHE A 88 12.53 -10.60 3.47
N VAL A 89 12.07 -9.44 2.98
CA VAL A 89 11.71 -9.22 1.57
C VAL A 89 12.87 -9.54 0.63
N ALA A 90 14.06 -9.00 0.93
CA ALA A 90 15.23 -9.22 0.07
C ALA A 90 15.61 -10.70 0.00
N GLN A 91 15.61 -11.39 1.14
CA GLN A 91 15.88 -12.83 1.23
C GLN A 91 14.83 -13.64 0.46
N ALA A 92 13.56 -13.26 0.52
CA ALA A 92 12.50 -13.91 -0.24
C ALA A 92 12.70 -13.73 -1.76
N ILE A 93 13.11 -12.55 -2.22
CA ILE A 93 13.42 -12.30 -3.64
C ILE A 93 14.63 -13.14 -4.09
N GLU A 94 15.66 -13.26 -3.27
CA GLU A 94 16.81 -14.13 -3.54
C GLU A 94 16.42 -15.61 -3.63
N ALA A 95 15.63 -16.09 -2.67
CA ALA A 95 15.10 -17.45 -2.66
C ALA A 95 14.23 -17.73 -3.89
N LEU A 96 13.42 -16.76 -4.32
CA LEU A 96 12.60 -16.86 -5.52
C LEU A 96 13.45 -17.03 -6.78
N LEU A 97 14.52 -16.25 -6.93
CA LEU A 97 15.40 -16.40 -8.09
C LEU A 97 16.04 -17.79 -8.11
N LYS A 98 16.60 -18.20 -6.96
CA LYS A 98 17.32 -19.46 -6.83
C LYS A 98 16.42 -20.69 -7.01
N ASN A 99 15.28 -20.71 -6.33
CA ASN A 99 14.50 -21.93 -6.12
C ASN A 99 13.11 -21.89 -6.79
N GLY A 100 12.63 -20.72 -7.21
CA GLY A 100 11.29 -20.56 -7.75
C GLY A 100 10.20 -20.70 -6.69
N VAL A 101 9.03 -21.17 -7.12
CA VAL A 101 7.87 -21.40 -6.27
C VAL A 101 7.36 -22.84 -6.35
N ASP A 102 6.74 -23.32 -5.28
CA ASP A 102 6.11 -24.64 -5.24
C ASP A 102 4.72 -24.68 -5.92
N LYS A 103 3.99 -25.79 -5.73
CA LYS A 103 2.64 -25.98 -6.29
C LYS A 103 1.61 -24.98 -5.74
N GLU A 104 1.80 -24.47 -4.53
CA GLU A 104 0.93 -23.51 -3.84
C GLU A 104 1.38 -22.06 -4.08
N LYS A 105 2.39 -21.87 -4.94
CA LYS A 105 3.08 -20.61 -5.21
C LYS A 105 3.77 -20.03 -3.97
N ARG A 106 4.18 -20.87 -3.01
CA ARG A 106 5.08 -20.47 -1.93
C ARG A 106 6.49 -20.31 -2.50
N ILE A 107 7.18 -19.25 -2.13
CA ILE A 107 8.60 -19.06 -2.47
C ILE A 107 9.43 -20.09 -1.70
N VAL A 108 10.11 -20.97 -2.45
CA VAL A 108 10.86 -22.09 -1.85
C VAL A 108 12.11 -21.54 -1.15
N GLY A 109 12.21 -21.77 0.16
CA GLY A 109 13.34 -21.28 0.99
C GLY A 109 13.20 -19.85 1.52
N ALA A 110 12.06 -19.19 1.32
CA ALA A 110 11.79 -17.90 1.95
C ALA A 110 11.49 -18.05 3.45
N LYS A 111 12.08 -17.16 4.27
CA LYS A 111 11.99 -17.14 5.74
C LYS A 111 10.79 -16.37 6.29
N GLY A 112 10.18 -15.50 5.49
CA GLY A 112 9.01 -14.72 5.90
C GLY A 112 7.81 -15.58 6.29
N ASN A 113 6.86 -14.97 6.98
CA ASN A 113 5.69 -15.65 7.52
C ASN A 113 4.75 -16.14 6.39
N MET A 114 4.49 -15.29 5.41
CA MET A 114 3.50 -15.50 4.35
C MET A 114 4.06 -15.30 2.91
N PRO A 115 5.14 -15.99 2.50
CA PRO A 115 5.80 -15.79 1.21
C PRO A 115 5.10 -16.51 0.05
N TYR A 116 3.85 -16.13 -0.23
CA TYR A 116 3.02 -16.72 -1.29
C TYR A 116 2.72 -15.71 -2.40
N LEU A 117 2.96 -16.10 -3.64
CA LEU A 117 2.71 -15.29 -4.85
C LEU A 117 1.42 -15.72 -5.56
N LYS A 118 0.30 -15.72 -4.80
CA LYS A 118 -0.98 -16.31 -5.25
C LYS A 118 -1.55 -15.66 -6.50
N ASN A 119 -1.35 -14.35 -6.69
CA ASN A 119 -1.95 -13.57 -7.77
C ASN A 119 -1.15 -13.60 -9.07
N LEU A 120 0.02 -14.27 -9.10
CA LEU A 120 0.89 -14.30 -10.27
C LEU A 120 0.79 -15.60 -11.05
N ASP A 121 0.66 -15.49 -12.38
CA ASP A 121 0.84 -16.62 -13.27
C ASP A 121 2.31 -17.08 -13.23
N LYS A 122 2.55 -18.40 -13.27
CA LYS A 122 3.90 -18.97 -13.26
C LYS A 122 4.80 -18.37 -14.34
N LYS A 123 4.25 -18.06 -15.52
CA LYS A 123 4.98 -17.41 -16.61
C LYS A 123 5.54 -16.04 -16.21
N VAL A 124 4.79 -15.24 -15.45
CA VAL A 124 5.25 -13.92 -14.97
C VAL A 124 6.41 -14.09 -13.99
N ILE A 125 6.28 -15.05 -13.07
CA ILE A 125 7.33 -15.41 -12.10
C ILE A 125 8.61 -15.85 -12.83
N GLU A 126 8.51 -16.79 -13.77
CA GLU A 126 9.67 -17.28 -14.52
C GLU A 126 10.30 -16.21 -15.41
N THR A 127 9.51 -15.29 -15.96
CA THR A 127 10.05 -14.15 -16.71
C THR A 127 10.89 -13.28 -15.78
N PHE A 128 10.40 -12.95 -14.59
CA PHE A 128 11.17 -12.19 -13.61
C PHE A 128 12.46 -12.90 -13.20
N ARG A 129 12.40 -14.20 -12.88
CA ARG A 129 13.55 -15.01 -12.45
C ARG A 129 14.67 -15.04 -13.49
N THR A 130 14.33 -15.08 -14.78
CA THR A 130 15.30 -15.12 -15.88
C THR A 130 15.73 -13.72 -16.36
N GLN A 131 14.91 -12.71 -16.09
CA GLN A 131 15.16 -11.33 -16.52
C GLN A 131 16.20 -10.62 -15.66
N ILE A 132 16.15 -10.78 -14.34
CA ILE A 132 16.92 -9.95 -13.42
C ILE A 132 18.12 -10.65 -12.78
N LYS A 133 19.18 -9.86 -12.53
CA LYS A 133 20.23 -10.15 -11.58
C LYS A 133 20.01 -9.31 -10.31
N ILE A 134 20.10 -9.94 -9.15
CA ILE A 134 20.04 -9.24 -7.86
C ILE A 134 21.41 -8.68 -7.51
N ILE A 135 21.42 -7.46 -6.97
CA ILE A 135 22.55 -6.88 -6.24
C ILE A 135 22.07 -6.62 -4.81
N ASN A 136 22.54 -7.43 -3.87
CA ASN A 136 22.12 -7.35 -2.48
C ASN A 136 23.04 -6.41 -1.69
N LEU A 137 22.47 -5.29 -1.25
CA LEU A 137 23.05 -4.26 -0.40
C LEU A 137 22.14 -4.02 0.83
N VAL A 138 21.45 -5.05 1.31
CA VAL A 138 20.58 -4.94 2.49
C VAL A 138 21.38 -4.41 3.68
N GLY A 139 20.82 -3.43 4.39
CA GLY A 139 21.48 -2.71 5.47
C GLY A 139 22.17 -1.42 5.02
N GLU A 140 22.53 -1.29 3.74
CA GLU A 140 23.13 -0.07 3.20
C GLU A 140 22.06 1.00 2.96
N THR A 141 22.22 2.18 3.56
CA THR A 141 21.31 3.32 3.42
C THR A 141 21.98 4.55 2.82
N SER A 142 23.29 4.53 2.58
CA SER A 142 24.07 5.61 1.99
C SER A 142 23.70 5.82 0.52
N PRO A 143 23.15 7.00 0.14
CA PRO A 143 22.92 7.34 -1.25
C PRO A 143 24.17 7.23 -2.13
N LEU A 144 25.33 7.61 -1.59
CA LEU A 144 26.60 7.62 -2.33
C LEU A 144 27.06 6.20 -2.70
N GLU A 145 27.01 5.27 -1.75
CA GLU A 145 27.42 3.87 -2.01
C GLU A 145 26.44 3.17 -2.96
N ILE A 146 25.14 3.41 -2.79
CA ILE A 146 24.12 2.87 -3.69
C ILE A 146 24.28 3.43 -5.11
N GLU A 147 24.53 4.74 -5.27
CA GLU A 147 24.78 5.35 -6.58
C GLU A 147 26.04 4.81 -7.26
N LYS A 148 27.12 4.59 -6.50
CA LYS A 148 28.35 4.01 -7.03
C LYS A 148 28.08 2.64 -7.67
N ILE A 149 27.33 1.78 -6.99
CA ILE A 149 26.94 0.47 -7.52
C ILE A 149 26.05 0.60 -8.76
N ILE A 150 25.11 1.56 -8.77
CA ILE A 150 24.28 1.85 -9.94
C ILE A 150 25.16 2.25 -11.14
N ASP A 151 26.16 3.11 -10.93
CA ASP A 151 27.06 3.55 -11.99
C ASP A 151 27.93 2.40 -12.54
N GLU A 152 28.37 1.48 -11.69
CA GLU A 152 29.07 0.26 -12.10
C GLU A 152 28.18 -0.66 -12.97
N ILE A 153 26.92 -0.84 -12.57
CA ILE A 153 25.94 -1.60 -13.37
C ILE A 153 25.76 -0.94 -14.74
N LEU A 154 25.63 0.39 -14.80
CA LEU A 154 25.39 1.11 -16.04
C LEU A 154 26.54 1.02 -17.04
N LYS A 155 27.79 0.86 -16.57
CA LYS A 155 29.00 0.66 -17.39
C LYS A 155 29.11 -0.75 -17.99
N THR A 156 28.38 -1.72 -17.45
CA THR A 156 28.47 -3.13 -17.91
C THR A 156 27.82 -3.29 -19.29
N LYS A 157 28.50 -4.02 -20.21
CA LYS A 157 27.94 -4.35 -21.53
C LYS A 157 26.68 -5.19 -21.36
N ARG A 158 25.61 -4.78 -22.02
CA ARG A 158 24.27 -5.38 -21.88
C ARG A 158 24.02 -6.35 -23.02
N GLU A 159 23.74 -7.60 -22.69
CA GLU A 159 23.07 -8.49 -23.63
C GLU A 159 21.63 -8.03 -23.83
N LYS A 160 21.18 -8.03 -25.09
CA LYS A 160 19.77 -7.78 -25.39
C LYS A 160 18.95 -8.90 -24.76
N PHE A 161 18.10 -8.54 -23.80
CA PHE A 161 17.14 -9.49 -23.25
C PHE A 161 16.06 -9.76 -24.31
N GLN A 162 16.00 -11.00 -24.78
CA GLN A 162 15.23 -11.35 -25.98
C GLN A 162 13.74 -11.62 -25.69
N THR A 163 13.32 -11.70 -24.42
CA THR A 163 11.92 -12.01 -24.12
C THR A 163 11.04 -10.77 -24.23
N LYS A 164 9.85 -10.96 -24.79
CA LYS A 164 8.83 -9.91 -24.88
C LYS A 164 8.30 -9.57 -23.48
N ALA A 165 8.02 -8.28 -23.25
CA ALA A 165 7.37 -7.78 -22.06
C ALA A 165 6.10 -8.59 -21.72
N VAL A 166 5.92 -8.96 -20.46
CA VAL A 166 4.71 -9.66 -20.03
C VAL A 166 3.57 -8.66 -19.87
N LYS A 167 2.46 -8.91 -20.57
CA LYS A 167 1.24 -8.12 -20.39
C LYS A 167 0.59 -8.50 -19.06
N ILE A 168 0.52 -7.53 -18.15
CA ILE A 168 -0.16 -7.71 -16.86
C ILE A 168 -1.66 -7.50 -17.04
N LYS A 169 -2.46 -8.46 -16.55
CA LYS A 169 -3.92 -8.34 -16.55
C LYS A 169 -4.34 -7.27 -15.53
N LYS A 170 -5.04 -6.24 -15.98
CA LYS A 170 -5.66 -5.25 -15.08
C LYS A 170 -6.99 -5.79 -14.56
N VAL A 171 -7.28 -5.53 -13.29
CA VAL A 171 -8.60 -5.78 -12.70
C VAL A 171 -9.56 -4.70 -13.19
N LYS A 172 -10.87 -5.01 -13.22
CA LYS A 172 -11.89 -4.02 -13.56
C LYS A 172 -11.92 -2.93 -12.48
N GLU A 173 -11.63 -1.70 -12.88
CA GLU A 173 -11.81 -0.52 -12.03
C GLU A 173 -13.32 -0.22 -11.90
N ILE A 174 -13.77 0.09 -10.69
CA ILE A 174 -15.15 0.47 -10.39
C ILE A 174 -15.11 1.91 -9.87
N GLU A 175 -15.78 2.81 -10.58
CA GLU A 175 -15.92 4.20 -10.14
C GLU A 175 -16.96 4.29 -9.01
N ALA A 176 -16.60 4.95 -7.91
CA ALA A 176 -17.46 5.11 -6.76
C ALA A 176 -18.65 6.04 -7.08
N LYS A 177 -19.84 5.70 -6.57
CA LYS A 177 -21.06 6.51 -6.73
C LYS A 177 -21.85 6.53 -5.43
N SER A 178 -22.45 7.66 -5.10
CA SER A 178 -23.38 7.76 -3.99
C SER A 178 -24.74 7.15 -4.35
N VAL A 179 -25.45 6.67 -3.34
CA VAL A 179 -26.83 6.17 -3.46
C VAL A 179 -27.79 7.19 -2.86
N ARG A 180 -29.05 7.18 -3.32
CA ARG A 180 -30.11 7.98 -2.70
C ARG A 180 -30.37 7.46 -1.28
N TRP A 181 -30.28 8.34 -0.29
CA TRP A 181 -30.50 7.98 1.11
C TRP A 181 -31.97 7.65 1.38
N VAL A 182 -32.20 6.51 2.05
CA VAL A 182 -33.48 6.09 2.60
C VAL A 182 -33.36 6.10 4.12
N SER A 183 -34.32 6.69 4.81
CA SER A 183 -34.33 6.74 6.27
C SER A 183 -34.39 5.34 6.88
N ASP A 184 -33.63 5.13 7.96
CA ASP A 184 -33.63 3.87 8.68
C ASP A 184 -34.94 3.73 9.49
N PRO A 185 -35.65 2.60 9.35
CA PRO A 185 -36.90 2.35 10.08
C PRO A 185 -36.73 2.28 11.60
N ASN A 186 -35.53 1.99 12.11
CA ASN A 186 -35.24 1.94 13.54
C ASN A 186 -34.88 3.29 14.16
N GLY A 187 -34.66 4.34 13.35
CA GLY A 187 -34.41 5.67 13.85
C GLY A 187 -33.22 6.38 13.20
N TYR A 188 -32.70 7.37 13.91
CA TYR A 188 -31.52 8.13 13.49
C TYR A 188 -30.60 8.40 14.69
N PHE A 189 -29.37 8.80 14.39
CA PHE A 189 -28.34 9.07 15.39
C PHE A 189 -27.96 10.56 15.36
N LEU A 190 -27.77 11.12 16.54
CA LEU A 190 -27.15 12.41 16.75
C LEU A 190 -25.83 12.21 17.50
N VAL A 191 -24.73 12.66 16.89
CA VAL A 191 -23.38 12.59 17.44
C VAL A 191 -23.00 13.97 17.98
N THR A 192 -22.49 14.02 19.20
CA THR A 192 -22.00 15.26 19.83
C THR A 192 -20.74 14.99 20.65
N LEU A 193 -20.03 16.04 21.03
CA LEU A 193 -18.83 15.95 21.86
C LEU A 193 -19.06 16.58 23.23
N ASP A 194 -18.70 15.84 24.28
CA ASP A 194 -18.51 16.37 25.62
C ASP A 194 -17.01 16.62 25.83
N LYS A 195 -16.57 17.83 25.48
CA LYS A 195 -15.16 18.24 25.60
C LYS A 195 -14.69 18.25 27.06
N GLY A 196 -15.58 18.54 28.01
CA GLY A 196 -15.25 18.58 29.44
C GLY A 196 -14.91 17.20 29.99
N ARG A 197 -15.69 16.18 29.63
CA ARG A 197 -15.43 14.78 30.02
C ARG A 197 -14.54 14.02 29.05
N ARG A 198 -14.15 14.65 27.94
CA ARG A 198 -13.45 14.03 26.80
C ARG A 198 -14.18 12.77 26.30
N LYS A 199 -15.48 12.88 26.04
CA LYS A 199 -16.32 11.79 25.54
C LYS A 199 -17.00 12.15 24.23
N ILE A 200 -17.21 11.15 23.39
CA ILE A 200 -18.16 11.20 22.28
C ILE A 200 -19.51 10.73 22.82
N ILE A 201 -20.56 11.48 22.53
CA ILE A 201 -21.93 11.16 22.90
C ILE A 201 -22.70 10.81 21.63
N VAL A 202 -23.39 9.66 21.64
CA VAL A 202 -24.32 9.25 20.59
C VAL A 202 -25.70 9.09 21.18
N GLU A 203 -26.65 9.85 20.65
CA GLU A 203 -28.07 9.71 20.97
C GLU A 203 -28.76 9.02 19.80
N HIS A 204 -29.42 7.90 20.08
CA HIS A 204 -30.26 7.20 19.12
C HIS A 204 -31.72 7.57 19.36
N TYR A 205 -32.38 8.09 18.33
CA TYR A 205 -33.76 8.51 18.35
C TYR A 205 -34.63 7.51 17.58
N LYS A 206 -35.72 7.05 18.20
CA LYS A 206 -36.75 6.24 17.54
C LYS A 206 -38.09 6.93 17.72
N GLU A 207 -38.84 7.11 16.63
CA GLU A 207 -40.15 7.79 16.64
C GLU A 207 -40.09 9.19 17.31
N GLY A 208 -39.00 9.93 17.07
CA GLY A 208 -38.80 11.27 17.62
C GLY A 208 -38.41 11.32 19.11
N LYS A 209 -38.23 10.17 19.78
CA LYS A 209 -37.83 10.11 21.19
C LYS A 209 -36.45 9.50 21.35
N ILE A 210 -35.68 9.99 22.32
CA ILE A 210 -34.40 9.37 22.70
C ILE A 210 -34.67 7.94 23.19
N ASN A 211 -34.16 6.95 22.46
CA ASN A 211 -34.23 5.55 22.81
C ASN A 211 -32.97 5.11 23.59
N LYS A 212 -31.78 5.57 23.16
CA LYS A 212 -30.50 5.28 23.83
C LYS A 212 -29.56 6.48 23.80
N LYS A 213 -28.72 6.60 24.83
CA LYS A 213 -27.59 7.53 24.90
C LYS A 213 -26.33 6.75 25.25
N ILE A 214 -25.36 6.77 24.35
CA ILE A 214 -24.10 6.01 24.44
C ILE A 214 -22.97 7.02 24.63
N LEU A 215 -22.09 6.76 25.60
CA LEU A 215 -20.88 7.54 25.84
C LEU A 215 -19.69 6.64 25.57
N GLY A 216 -18.75 7.09 24.75
CA GLY A 216 -17.54 6.34 24.43
C GLY A 216 -16.29 7.20 24.37
N ASN A 217 -15.13 6.56 24.44
CA ASN A 217 -13.83 7.22 24.32
C ASN A 217 -13.36 7.31 22.86
N ASN A 218 -13.79 6.37 22.03
CA ASN A 218 -13.39 6.22 20.65
C ASN A 218 -14.55 5.68 19.80
N ALA A 219 -14.46 5.86 18.48
CA ALA A 219 -15.42 5.46 17.49
C ALA A 219 -15.65 3.94 17.51
N LYS A 220 -14.58 3.16 17.66
CA LYS A 220 -14.65 1.68 17.67
C LYS A 220 -15.57 1.15 18.77
N GLU A 221 -15.36 1.57 20.02
CA GLU A 221 -16.19 1.14 21.17
C GLU A 221 -17.67 1.48 20.97
N ILE A 222 -17.94 2.66 20.39
CA ILE A 222 -19.29 3.12 20.12
C ILE A 222 -19.92 2.29 18.98
N CYS A 223 -19.21 2.06 17.88
CA CYS A 223 -19.64 1.19 16.79
C CYS A 223 -19.98 -0.23 17.30
N ASP A 224 -19.09 -0.82 18.11
CA ASP A 224 -19.29 -2.14 18.70
C ASP A 224 -20.55 -2.16 19.60
N THR A 225 -20.77 -1.08 20.36
CA THR A 225 -21.95 -0.93 21.23
C THR A 225 -23.24 -0.78 20.42
N VAL A 226 -23.25 0.06 19.38
CA VAL A 226 -24.39 0.25 18.46
C VAL A 226 -24.76 -1.07 17.78
N ALA A 227 -23.75 -1.82 17.31
CA ALA A 227 -23.93 -3.13 16.69
C ALA A 227 -24.49 -4.15 17.69
N LYS A 228 -23.91 -4.24 18.89
CA LYS A 228 -24.38 -5.13 19.97
C LYS A 228 -25.83 -4.86 20.37
N LEU A 229 -26.23 -3.58 20.38
CA LEU A 229 -27.59 -3.16 20.71
C LEU A 229 -28.56 -3.23 19.53
N ASN A 230 -28.11 -3.62 18.33
CA ASN A 230 -28.91 -3.70 17.10
C ASN A 230 -29.71 -2.42 16.81
N LEU A 231 -29.09 -1.25 16.97
CA LEU A 231 -29.79 0.04 16.84
C LEU A 231 -30.03 0.45 15.38
N ILE A 232 -29.31 -0.12 14.42
CA ILE A 232 -29.53 0.11 12.98
C ILE A 232 -30.56 -0.90 12.47
N GLY A 233 -31.53 -0.42 11.70
CA GLY A 233 -32.61 -1.20 11.13
C GLY A 233 -32.14 -2.31 10.20
N ASN A 234 -32.98 -3.34 10.08
CA ASN A 234 -32.76 -4.39 9.09
C ASN A 234 -33.52 -4.05 7.80
N PHE A 235 -32.87 -3.32 6.90
CA PHE A 235 -33.44 -2.87 5.63
C PHE A 235 -32.36 -2.75 4.54
N GLY A 236 -32.77 -2.42 3.32
CA GLY A 236 -31.91 -2.44 2.13
C GLY A 236 -30.65 -1.57 2.21
N GLN A 237 -30.60 -0.55 3.07
CA GLN A 237 -29.42 0.32 3.26
C GLN A 237 -28.76 0.19 4.65
N LYS A 238 -28.94 -0.94 5.32
CA LYS A 238 -28.35 -1.19 6.66
C LYS A 238 -26.83 -0.95 6.69
N LEU A 239 -26.12 -1.41 5.66
CA LEU A 239 -24.65 -1.30 5.61
C LEU A 239 -24.20 0.14 5.39
N GLU A 240 -24.88 0.88 4.52
CA GLU A 240 -24.63 2.28 4.21
C GLU A 240 -24.82 3.14 5.45
N HIS A 241 -25.85 2.87 6.25
CA HIS A 241 -26.08 3.57 7.52
C HIS A 241 -25.01 3.25 8.56
N ALA A 242 -24.60 1.98 8.66
CA ALA A 242 -23.50 1.59 9.54
C ALA A 242 -22.17 2.27 9.14
N MET A 243 -21.87 2.32 7.84
CA MET A 243 -20.68 2.99 7.31
C MET A 243 -20.74 4.51 7.49
N TYR A 244 -21.90 5.13 7.28
CA TYR A 244 -22.12 6.55 7.54
C TYR A 244 -21.85 6.89 9.02
N LEU A 245 -22.49 6.17 9.94
CA LEU A 245 -22.30 6.40 11.37
C LEU A 245 -20.84 6.20 11.78
N ALA A 246 -20.17 5.14 11.29
CA ALA A 246 -18.76 4.91 11.58
C ALA A 246 -17.86 6.07 11.11
N ARG A 247 -18.13 6.65 9.93
CA ARG A 247 -17.41 7.83 9.43
C ARG A 247 -17.62 9.05 10.32
N GLU A 248 -18.86 9.31 10.72
CA GLU A 248 -19.17 10.44 11.61
C GLU A 248 -18.56 10.27 13.00
N LEU A 249 -18.49 9.04 13.52
CA LEU A 249 -17.85 8.75 14.80
C LEU A 249 -16.33 8.90 14.76
N GLU A 250 -15.67 8.41 13.70
CA GLU A 250 -14.22 8.62 13.51
C GLU A 250 -13.92 10.13 13.40
N LYS A 251 -14.77 10.86 12.66
CA LYS A 251 -14.70 12.32 12.55
C LYS A 251 -14.82 13.00 13.92
N ALA A 252 -15.75 12.56 14.76
CA ALA A 252 -15.93 13.06 16.12
C ALA A 252 -14.72 12.71 17.02
N GLU A 253 -14.16 11.52 16.88
CA GLU A 253 -12.97 11.08 17.62
C GLU A 253 -11.73 11.93 17.28
N ILE A 254 -11.46 12.12 15.98
CA ILE A 254 -10.38 13.00 15.50
C ILE A 254 -10.60 14.41 16.05
N ALA A 255 -11.84 14.90 16.01
CA ALA A 255 -12.14 16.24 16.50
C ALA A 255 -11.88 16.40 18.00
N LEU A 256 -12.29 15.39 18.79
CA LEU A 256 -12.09 15.35 20.23
C LEU A 256 -10.61 15.26 20.60
N LYS A 257 -9.83 14.42 19.90
CA LYS A 257 -8.39 14.25 20.12
C LYS A 257 -7.59 15.52 19.85
N ASN A 258 -7.98 16.28 18.82
CA ASN A 258 -7.29 17.49 18.39
C ASN A 258 -7.93 18.78 18.95
N ASN A 259 -8.93 18.67 19.82
CA ASN A 259 -9.69 19.79 20.37
C ASN A 259 -10.27 20.75 19.30
N ILE A 260 -10.64 20.23 18.13
CA ILE A 260 -11.29 21.02 17.06
C ILE A 260 -12.82 20.95 17.17
N ASN A 261 -13.52 21.73 16.37
CA ASN A 261 -14.98 21.71 16.32
C ASN A 261 -15.46 20.51 15.49
N PHE A 262 -16.56 19.92 15.94
CA PHE A 262 -17.27 18.85 15.26
C PHE A 262 -18.71 19.25 15.07
N GLU A 263 -19.18 19.08 13.84
CA GLU A 263 -20.59 19.16 13.46
C GLU A 263 -20.86 17.96 12.57
N GLN A 264 -21.92 17.21 12.87
CA GLN A 264 -22.33 16.06 12.08
C GLN A 264 -22.66 16.53 10.65
N ASP A 265 -22.35 15.71 9.63
CA ASP A 265 -22.52 16.01 8.20
C ASP A 265 -21.65 17.15 7.63
N SER A 266 -21.02 17.98 8.47
CA SER A 266 -20.07 19.02 8.06
C SER A 266 -18.65 18.48 7.89
N GLU A 267 -17.82 19.15 7.09
CA GLU A 267 -16.39 18.85 6.99
C GLU A 267 -15.64 19.21 8.28
N LEU A 268 -14.54 18.50 8.56
CA LEU A 268 -13.62 18.92 9.61
C LEU A 268 -12.71 20.03 9.13
N ASN A 269 -12.83 21.20 9.76
CA ASN A 269 -11.91 22.30 9.57
C ASN A 269 -10.63 22.06 10.37
N ILE A 270 -9.69 21.32 9.78
CA ILE A 270 -8.34 21.13 10.33
C ILE A 270 -7.52 22.34 9.91
N THR A 271 -7.36 23.33 10.80
CA THR A 271 -6.33 24.35 10.61
C THR A 271 -4.98 23.66 10.75
N SER A 272 -4.10 23.82 9.75
CA SER A 272 -2.72 23.35 9.79
C SER A 272 -1.92 24.18 10.80
N GLY A 273 -2.27 24.10 12.09
CA GLY A 273 -1.44 24.52 13.19
C GLY A 273 -0.26 23.56 13.27
N LYS A 274 0.94 24.09 13.56
CA LYS A 274 2.17 23.30 13.73
C LYS A 274 1.83 22.02 14.49
N VAL A 275 2.00 20.87 13.83
CA VAL A 275 2.19 19.61 14.52
C VAL A 275 3.38 19.89 15.43
N GLU A 276 3.12 20.12 16.73
CA GLU A 276 4.17 19.92 17.72
C GLU A 276 4.66 18.52 17.44
N GLN A 277 5.91 18.42 17.02
CA GLN A 277 6.60 17.14 16.95
C GLN A 277 6.67 16.65 18.39
N GLY A 278 5.58 16.06 18.88
CA GLY A 278 5.65 15.05 19.91
C GLY A 278 6.71 14.08 19.45
N GLU A 279 7.64 13.76 20.36
CA GLU A 279 8.80 12.92 20.09
C GLU A 279 8.43 11.86 19.08
N LYS A 280 9.14 11.84 17.94
CA LYS A 280 9.08 10.67 17.06
C LYS A 280 9.56 9.52 17.91
N THR A 281 8.64 8.82 18.55
CA THR A 281 8.88 7.47 19.01
C THR A 281 9.33 6.75 17.75
N ASN A 282 10.57 6.26 17.76
CA ASN A 282 11.06 5.27 16.81
C ASN A 282 10.20 4.02 17.01
N ASP A 283 8.95 4.09 16.57
CA ASP A 283 8.02 3.00 16.70
C ASP A 283 8.39 2.04 15.57
N GLU A 284 9.15 1.00 15.92
CA GLU A 284 9.62 -0.08 15.04
C GLU A 284 8.47 -0.85 14.35
N TYR A 285 7.22 -0.37 14.47
CA TYR A 285 6.00 -0.97 13.94
C TYR A 285 5.26 -0.12 12.92
N ASN A 286 5.76 1.07 12.56
CA ASN A 286 5.11 1.93 11.55
C ASN A 286 5.39 1.47 10.10
N TRP A 287 5.19 0.17 9.83
CA TRP A 287 5.42 -0.49 8.54
C TRP A 287 4.10 -0.62 7.78
N HIS A 288 3.54 0.49 7.31
CA HIS A 288 2.34 0.40 6.49
C HIS A 288 2.68 0.20 5.02
N ASP A 289 1.88 -0.65 4.36
CA ASP A 289 1.43 -0.87 2.95
C ASP A 289 1.26 0.30 1.96
#